data_AF-A0A661YX30-F1
#
_entry.id   AF-A0A661YX30-F1
#
_cell.length_a   1.000
_cell.length_b   1.000
_cell.length_c   1.000
_cell.angle_alpha   90.00
_cell.angle_beta   90.00
_cell.angle_gamma   90.00
#
_symmetry.space_group_name_H-M   'P 1'
#
loop_
_entity.id
_entity.type
_entity.pdbx_description
1 polymer ?
#
loop_
_entity_poly.entity_id
_entity_poly.type
_entity_poly.pdbx_seq_one_letter_code
_entity_poly.pdbx_strand_id
1 'polypeptide(L)'
;MIGKFKSFIESNHLFNKSDRVLLTVSGGMDSMVMAELFSRAGYNFAIIHCNFNLRGREADLDEQLTETIAGRYKVDFFSRSFNTAEIAKDRGESIQMVARDLRYEYFDEVAEEHGFNYIATAHHLDDQIETFFINLMRGTGIAGLHGIRIKQGKIIRPLLFALKKDIEAFVTENMLA
;
A
#
# COMPACT_ATOMS: atom_id res chain seq x y z
N MET A 1 2.71 -1.59 18.54
CA MET A 1 2.76 -0.92 17.22
C MET A 1 1.80 0.26 17.07
N ILE A 2 0.53 0.13 17.47
CA ILE A 2 -0.51 1.15 17.22
C ILE A 2 -0.22 2.57 17.75
N GLY A 3 0.35 2.70 18.95
CA GLY A 3 0.72 4.03 19.48
C GLY A 3 1.73 4.75 18.58
N LYS A 4 2.77 4.04 18.14
CA LYS A 4 3.78 4.55 17.20
C LYS A 4 3.14 4.93 15.86
N PHE A 5 2.22 4.12 15.36
CA PHE A 5 1.48 4.40 14.12
C PHE A 5 0.71 5.72 14.20
N LYS A 6 -0.08 5.92 15.26
CA LYS A 6 -0.82 7.18 15.48
C LYS A 6 0.12 8.38 15.61
N SER A 7 1.15 8.27 16.45
CA SER A 7 2.14 9.34 16.62
C SER A 7 2.89 9.68 15.33
N PHE A 8 3.16 8.69 14.49
CA PHE A 8 3.81 8.91 13.19
C PHE A 8 2.89 9.67 12.22
N ILE A 9 1.60 9.31 12.16
CA ILE A 9 0.60 10.01 11.35
C ILE A 9 0.49 11.48 11.80
N GLU A 10 0.34 11.71 13.10
CA GLU A 10 0.18 13.04 13.69
C GLU A 10 1.42 13.90 13.48
N SER A 11 2.61 13.39 13.80
CA SER A 11 3.86 14.17 13.72
C SER A 11 4.22 14.57 12.28
N ASN A 12 3.84 13.74 11.30
CA ASN A 12 4.11 14.00 9.89
C ASN A 12 2.93 14.63 9.14
N HIS A 13 1.83 14.93 9.83
CA HIS A 13 0.62 15.54 9.23
C HIS A 13 0.15 14.78 7.98
N LEU A 14 0.12 13.44 8.05
CA LEU A 14 -0.21 12.61 6.88
C LEU A 14 -1.66 12.84 6.46
N PHE A 15 -2.57 12.79 7.43
CA PHE A 15 -4.01 13.01 7.30
C PHE A 15 -4.65 13.29 8.66
N ASN A 16 -5.84 13.86 8.66
CA ASN A 16 -6.69 14.08 9.84
C ASN A 16 -7.66 12.91 10.02
N LYS A 17 -8.20 12.75 11.23
CA LYS A 17 -9.16 11.67 11.53
C LYS A 17 -10.45 11.71 10.69
N SER A 18 -10.84 12.89 10.20
CA SER A 18 -12.00 13.08 9.32
C SER A 18 -11.72 12.72 7.85
N ASP A 19 -10.46 12.64 7.45
CA ASP A 19 -10.08 12.37 6.07
C ASP A 19 -10.37 10.90 5.72
N ARG A 20 -10.80 10.67 4.48
CA ARG A 20 -11.01 9.33 3.92
C ARG A 20 -9.72 8.86 3.25
N VAL A 21 -9.22 7.70 3.66
CA VAL A 21 -7.97 7.13 3.14
C VAL A 21 -8.26 5.83 2.37
N LEU A 22 -7.79 5.74 1.14
CA LEU A 22 -7.86 4.52 0.33
C LEU A 22 -6.61 3.66 0.60
N LEU A 23 -6.78 2.50 1.22
CA LEU A 23 -5.67 1.60 1.58
C LEU A 23 -5.38 0.63 0.44
N THR A 24 -4.14 0.64 -0.06
CA THR A 24 -3.71 -0.31 -1.08
C THR A 24 -3.33 -1.64 -0.42
N VAL A 25 -4.20 -2.65 -0.52
CA VAL A 25 -4.00 -3.95 0.13
C VAL A 25 -3.76 -5.04 -0.90
N SER A 26 -2.60 -5.69 -0.81
CA SER A 26 -2.13 -6.65 -1.82
C SER A 26 -2.37 -8.11 -1.45
N GLY A 27 -2.84 -8.40 -0.22
CA GLY A 27 -2.82 -9.72 0.40
C GLY A 27 -1.51 -10.02 1.14
N GLY A 28 -0.43 -9.30 0.81
CA GLY A 28 0.85 -9.41 1.51
C GLY A 28 0.84 -8.83 2.92
N MET A 29 1.69 -9.42 3.78
CA MET A 29 1.81 -9.13 5.21
C MET A 29 1.83 -7.63 5.56
N ASP A 30 2.65 -6.83 4.90
CA ASP A 30 2.81 -5.40 5.24
C ASP A 30 1.51 -4.63 5.03
N SER A 31 0.80 -4.95 3.95
CA SER A 31 -0.46 -4.29 3.61
C SER A 31 -1.62 -4.75 4.49
N MET A 32 -1.57 -6.00 4.96
CA MET A 32 -2.53 -6.54 5.93
C MET A 32 -2.34 -5.91 7.31
N VAL A 33 -1.09 -5.72 7.75
CA VAL A 33 -0.77 -5.00 8.99
C VAL A 33 -1.18 -3.53 8.89
N MET A 34 -0.98 -2.88 7.74
CA MET A 34 -1.47 -1.52 7.53
C MET A 34 -2.98 -1.45 7.75
N ALA A 35 -3.76 -2.34 7.12
CA ALA A 35 -5.21 -2.37 7.26
C ALA A 35 -5.67 -2.61 8.71
N GLU A 36 -5.03 -3.55 9.42
CA GLU A 36 -5.30 -3.80 10.84
C GLU A 36 -5.01 -2.57 11.71
N LEU A 37 -3.90 -1.86 11.45
CA LEU A 37 -3.56 -0.64 12.20
C LEU A 37 -4.55 0.49 11.95
N PHE A 38 -5.02 0.68 10.71
CA PHE A 38 -6.08 1.65 10.38
C PHE A 38 -7.39 1.31 11.10
N SER A 39 -7.79 0.04 11.06
CA SER A 39 -8.98 -0.48 11.73
C SER A 39 -8.93 -0.24 13.24
N ARG A 40 -7.87 -0.70 13.90
CA ARG A 40 -7.71 -0.54 15.36
C ARG A 40 -7.55 0.91 15.80
N ALA A 41 -7.00 1.77 14.95
CA ALA A 41 -6.85 3.20 15.26
C ALA A 41 -8.17 3.99 15.09
N GLY A 42 -9.18 3.39 14.46
CA GLY A 42 -10.48 4.01 14.22
C GLY A 42 -10.41 5.16 13.23
N TYR A 43 -9.61 5.01 12.17
CA TYR A 43 -9.55 5.95 11.06
C TYR A 43 -10.62 5.62 10.01
N ASN A 44 -10.96 6.61 9.17
CA ASN A 44 -11.92 6.45 8.09
C ASN A 44 -11.20 5.98 6.81
N PHE A 45 -11.48 4.76 6.38
CA PHE A 45 -10.77 4.17 5.24
C PHE A 45 -11.64 3.21 4.43
N ALA A 46 -11.17 2.90 3.23
CA ALA A 46 -11.61 1.79 2.39
C ALA A 46 -10.40 0.98 1.92
N ILE A 47 -10.64 -0.19 1.35
CA ILE A 47 -9.60 -1.07 0.83
C ILE A 47 -9.69 -1.14 -0.69
N ILE A 48 -8.55 -1.04 -1.37
CA ILE A 48 -8.40 -1.28 -2.81
C ILE A 48 -7.37 -2.38 -3.08
N HIS A 49 -7.72 -3.29 -3.99
CA HIS A 49 -6.88 -4.40 -4.46
C HIS A 49 -6.75 -4.40 -5.99
N CYS A 50 -5.56 -4.72 -6.51
CA CYS A 50 -5.33 -4.95 -7.93
C CYS A 50 -4.96 -6.42 -8.15
N ASN A 51 -5.83 -7.17 -8.83
CA ASN A 51 -5.50 -8.52 -9.27
C ASN A 51 -4.85 -8.46 -10.66
N PHE A 52 -3.53 -8.60 -10.72
CA PHE A 52 -2.79 -8.52 -11.98
C PHE A 52 -2.85 -9.80 -12.83
N ASN A 53 -3.47 -10.88 -12.34
CA ASN A 53 -3.54 -12.19 -12.99
C ASN A 53 -2.16 -12.79 -13.36
N LEU A 54 -1.12 -12.50 -12.56
CA LEU A 54 0.26 -12.95 -12.82
C LEU A 54 0.67 -14.21 -12.05
N ARG A 55 -0.08 -14.59 -10.99
CA ARG A 55 0.23 -15.75 -10.13
C ARG A 55 -0.87 -16.82 -10.14
N GLY A 56 -1.74 -16.79 -11.16
CA GLY A 56 -2.89 -17.69 -11.27
C GLY A 56 -3.71 -17.70 -9.98
N ARG A 57 -3.97 -18.91 -9.45
CA ARG A 57 -4.79 -19.12 -8.26
C ARG A 57 -4.35 -18.33 -7.03
N GLU A 58 -3.06 -18.05 -6.85
CA GLU A 58 -2.61 -17.25 -5.71
C GLU A 58 -3.13 -15.81 -5.77
N ALA A 59 -3.23 -15.24 -6.98
CA ALA A 59 -3.75 -13.88 -7.13
C ALA A 59 -5.24 -13.81 -6.77
N ASP A 60 -6.01 -14.84 -7.13
CA ASP A 60 -7.43 -14.94 -6.76
C ASP A 60 -7.61 -15.14 -5.24
N LEU A 61 -6.72 -15.90 -4.60
CA LEU A 61 -6.72 -16.09 -3.16
C LEU A 61 -6.37 -14.79 -2.41
N ASP A 62 -5.41 -14.01 -2.93
CA ASP A 62 -5.08 -12.70 -2.36
C ASP A 62 -6.27 -11.73 -2.48
N GLU A 63 -6.96 -11.70 -3.62
CA GLU A 63 -8.17 -10.88 -3.79
C GLU A 63 -9.25 -11.27 -2.77
N GLN A 64 -9.56 -12.57 -2.66
CA GLN A 64 -10.53 -13.10 -1.68
C GLN A 64 -10.16 -12.78 -0.23
N LEU A 65 -8.86 -12.88 0.11
CA LEU A 65 -8.35 -12.52 1.43
C LEU A 65 -8.61 -11.05 1.72
N THR A 66 -8.28 -10.15 0.77
CA THR A 66 -8.48 -8.72 0.96
C THR A 66 -9.96 -8.32 1.05
N GLU A 67 -10.84 -8.96 0.28
CA GLU A 67 -12.28 -8.78 0.38
C GLU A 67 -12.81 -9.21 1.76
N THR A 68 -12.37 -10.39 2.24
CA THR A 68 -12.74 -10.91 3.57
C THR A 68 -12.34 -9.96 4.68
N ILE A 69 -11.16 -9.35 4.57
CA ILE A 69 -10.65 -8.39 5.55
C ILE A 69 -11.43 -7.08 5.52
N ALA A 70 -11.77 -6.57 4.33
CA ALA A 70 -12.64 -5.41 4.20
C ALA A 70 -14.02 -5.67 4.85
N GLY A 71 -14.60 -6.84 4.61
CA GLY A 71 -15.85 -7.28 5.24
C GLY A 71 -15.73 -7.37 6.78
N ARG A 72 -14.61 -7.88 7.31
CA ARG A 72 -14.34 -7.94 8.75
C ARG A 72 -14.30 -6.54 9.38
N TYR A 73 -13.66 -5.58 8.71
CA TYR A 73 -13.58 -4.20 9.18
C TYR A 73 -14.82 -3.36 8.87
N LYS A 74 -15.77 -3.90 8.08
CA LYS A 74 -16.98 -3.21 7.63
C LYS A 74 -16.66 -1.91 6.89
N VAL A 75 -15.70 -1.99 5.97
CA VAL A 75 -15.30 -0.88 5.10
C VAL A 75 -15.55 -1.23 3.64
N ASP A 76 -15.66 -0.21 2.80
CA ASP A 76 -15.81 -0.40 1.35
C ASP A 76 -14.59 -1.15 0.78
N PHE A 77 -14.86 -2.03 -0.20
CA PHE A 77 -13.86 -2.80 -0.90
C PHE A 77 -13.95 -2.54 -2.41
N PHE A 78 -12.81 -2.25 -3.02
CA PHE A 78 -12.67 -2.03 -4.45
C PHE A 78 -11.65 -3.00 -5.00
N SER A 79 -12.00 -3.78 -6.02
CA SER A 79 -11.05 -4.62 -6.73
C SER A 79 -11.22 -4.53 -8.24
N ARG A 80 -10.11 -4.72 -8.95
CA ARG A 80 -10.09 -4.82 -10.40
C ARG A 80 -9.07 -5.86 -10.82
N SER A 81 -9.48 -6.75 -11.71
CA SER A 81 -8.61 -7.72 -12.36
C SER A 81 -8.12 -7.19 -13.70
N PHE A 82 -6.86 -7.45 -14.04
CA PHE A 82 -6.21 -6.93 -15.25
C PHE A 82 -5.59 -8.06 -16.09
N ASN A 83 -5.65 -7.95 -17.42
CA ASN A 83 -4.91 -8.81 -18.34
C ASN A 83 -3.46 -8.32 -18.50
N THR A 84 -2.73 -8.19 -17.39
CA THR A 84 -1.43 -7.48 -17.34
C THR A 84 -0.41 -8.03 -18.34
N ALA A 85 -0.34 -9.36 -18.50
CA ALA A 85 0.62 -9.99 -19.41
C ALA A 85 0.32 -9.68 -20.89
N GLU A 86 -0.97 -9.63 -21.26
CA GLU A 86 -1.41 -9.26 -22.61
C GLU A 86 -1.11 -7.79 -22.89
N ILE A 87 -1.47 -6.90 -21.95
CA ILE A 87 -1.20 -5.45 -22.06
C ILE A 87 0.30 -5.17 -22.17
N ALA A 88 1.14 -5.86 -21.38
CA ALA A 88 2.59 -5.71 -21.45
C ALA A 88 3.16 -6.15 -22.81
N LYS A 89 2.64 -7.27 -23.35
CA LYS A 89 3.02 -7.75 -24.68
C LYS A 89 2.64 -6.74 -25.76
N ASP A 90 1.43 -6.20 -25.71
CA ASP A 90 0.91 -5.25 -26.70
C ASP A 90 1.63 -3.90 -26.66
N ARG A 91 2.02 -3.43 -25.46
CA ARG A 91 2.79 -2.19 -25.28
C ARG A 91 4.29 -2.34 -25.55
N GLY A 92 4.82 -3.58 -25.57
CA GLY A 92 6.26 -3.82 -25.67
C GLY A 92 7.03 -3.37 -24.43
N GLU A 93 6.36 -3.33 -23.28
CA GLU A 93 6.91 -2.85 -22.00
C GLU A 93 7.12 -3.99 -21.01
N SER A 94 7.91 -3.75 -19.96
CA SER A 94 8.05 -4.74 -18.89
C SER A 94 6.74 -4.90 -18.11
N ILE A 95 6.41 -6.14 -17.72
CA ILE A 95 5.23 -6.45 -16.89
C ILE A 95 5.21 -5.61 -15.60
N GLN A 96 6.36 -5.33 -15.00
CA GLN A 96 6.45 -4.54 -13.79
C GLN A 96 6.04 -3.07 -14.00
N MET A 97 6.40 -2.47 -15.14
CA MET A 97 5.99 -1.11 -15.49
C MET A 97 4.50 -1.05 -15.76
N VAL A 98 3.97 -1.95 -16.60
CA VAL A 98 2.54 -2.01 -16.90
C VAL A 98 1.71 -2.24 -15.63
N ALA A 99 2.12 -3.17 -14.76
CA ALA A 99 1.44 -3.38 -13.48
C ALA A 99 1.47 -2.14 -12.58
N ARG A 100 2.56 -1.36 -12.63
CA ARG A 100 2.67 -0.11 -11.87
C ARG A 100 1.71 0.95 -12.42
N ASP A 101 1.64 1.11 -13.73
CA ASP A 101 0.80 2.13 -14.36
C ASP A 101 -0.69 1.81 -14.15
N LEU A 102 -1.12 0.57 -14.45
CA LEU A 102 -2.48 0.10 -14.20
C LEU A 102 -2.91 0.27 -12.74
N ARG A 103 -1.97 0.06 -11.81
CA ARG A 103 -2.22 0.24 -10.38
C ARG A 103 -2.54 1.68 -10.04
N TYR A 104 -1.68 2.62 -10.43
CA TYR A 104 -1.86 4.02 -10.08
C TYR A 104 -3.04 4.65 -10.81
N GLU A 105 -3.28 4.29 -12.07
CA GLU A 105 -4.48 4.69 -12.82
C GLU A 105 -5.75 4.25 -12.07
N TYR A 106 -5.83 3.00 -11.63
CA TYR A 106 -6.99 2.50 -10.89
C TYR A 106 -7.14 3.15 -9.50
N PHE A 107 -6.02 3.40 -8.80
CA PHE A 107 -6.06 4.07 -7.51
C PHE A 107 -6.59 5.50 -7.64
N ASP A 108 -6.13 6.24 -8.65
CA ASP A 108 -6.55 7.61 -8.88
C ASP A 108 -8.02 7.67 -9.32
N GLU A 109 -8.46 6.76 -10.19
CA GLU A 109 -9.87 6.61 -10.59
C GLU A 109 -10.80 6.42 -9.37
N VAL A 110 -10.53 5.43 -8.53
CA VAL A 110 -11.35 5.14 -7.33
C VAL A 110 -11.25 6.29 -6.32
N ALA A 111 -10.06 6.88 -6.17
CA ALA A 111 -9.87 8.01 -5.27
C ALA A 111 -10.72 9.22 -5.67
N GLU A 112 -10.81 9.52 -6.97
CA GLU A 112 -11.61 10.62 -7.51
C GLU A 112 -13.10 10.33 -7.47
N GLU A 113 -13.53 9.16 -7.95
CA GLU A 113 -14.94 8.76 -8.02
C GLU A 113 -15.60 8.77 -6.63
N HIS A 114 -14.89 8.28 -5.61
CA HIS A 114 -15.43 8.13 -4.27
C HIS A 114 -14.97 9.22 -3.30
N GLY A 115 -14.20 10.21 -3.75
CA GLY A 115 -13.78 11.35 -2.93
C GLY A 115 -12.84 10.99 -1.77
N PHE A 116 -11.83 10.15 -2.02
CA PHE A 116 -10.77 9.88 -1.06
C PHE A 116 -9.73 11.00 -1.04
N ASN A 117 -9.29 11.40 0.16
CA ASN A 117 -8.31 12.46 0.34
C ASN A 117 -6.89 11.96 0.08
N TYR A 118 -6.62 10.72 0.46
CA TYR A 118 -5.28 10.12 0.41
C TYR A 118 -5.31 8.65 -0.01
N ILE A 119 -4.21 8.18 -0.56
CA ILE A 119 -3.94 6.79 -0.90
C ILE A 119 -2.77 6.31 -0.03
N ALA A 120 -2.98 5.30 0.81
CA ALA A 120 -1.95 4.76 1.69
C ALA A 120 -1.33 3.50 1.10
N THR A 121 0.01 3.50 1.02
CA THR A 121 0.80 2.33 0.61
C THR A 121 1.59 1.77 1.78
N ALA A 122 1.77 0.44 1.80
CA ALA A 122 2.35 -0.29 2.92
C ALA A 122 3.89 -0.26 2.96
N HIS A 123 4.53 0.74 2.36
CA HIS A 123 5.98 0.84 2.39
C HIS A 123 6.49 1.07 3.81
N HIS A 124 7.50 0.32 4.21
CA HIS A 124 8.12 0.33 5.52
C HIS A 124 9.59 0.81 5.46
N LEU A 125 10.25 0.87 6.61
CA LEU A 125 11.60 1.44 6.73
C LEU A 125 12.64 0.63 5.93
N ASP A 126 12.50 -0.69 5.83
CA ASP A 126 13.43 -1.48 5.01
C ASP A 126 13.32 -1.13 3.50
N ASP A 127 12.13 -0.83 2.97
CA ASP A 127 11.97 -0.35 1.58
C ASP A 127 12.68 0.99 1.35
N GLN A 128 12.69 1.85 2.38
CA GLN A 128 13.44 3.10 2.38
C GLN A 128 14.93 2.84 2.20
N ILE A 129 15.46 1.88 2.96
CA ILE A 129 16.88 1.51 2.97
C ILE A 129 17.24 0.89 1.62
N GLU A 130 16.44 -0.03 1.09
CA GLU A 130 16.63 -0.63 -0.23
C GLU A 130 16.66 0.43 -1.34
N THR A 131 15.68 1.33 -1.34
CA THR A 131 15.60 2.43 -2.32
C THR A 131 16.81 3.35 -2.22
N PHE A 132 17.27 3.66 -1.01
CA PHE A 132 18.46 4.46 -0.77
C PHE A 132 19.70 3.81 -1.39
N PHE A 133 19.94 2.52 -1.15
CA PHE A 133 21.09 1.81 -1.71
C PHE A 133 21.02 1.69 -3.24
N ILE A 134 19.84 1.43 -3.82
CA ILE A 134 19.64 1.42 -5.27
C ILE A 134 20.02 2.78 -5.88
N ASN A 135 19.58 3.89 -5.26
CA ASN A 135 19.87 5.23 -5.75
C ASN A 135 21.35 5.60 -5.59
N LEU A 136 21.99 5.15 -4.51
CA LEU A 136 23.43 5.31 -4.27
C LEU A 136 24.24 4.56 -5.34
N MET A 137 23.90 3.30 -5.62
CA MET A 137 24.57 2.49 -6.64
C MET A 137 24.40 3.04 -8.06
N ARG A 138 23.27 3.70 -8.34
CA ARG A 138 23.00 4.36 -9.63
C ARG A 138 23.75 5.68 -9.81
N GLY A 139 24.57 6.11 -8.83
CA GLY A 139 25.36 7.32 -8.91
C GLY A 139 24.51 8.59 -8.90
N THR A 140 23.28 8.51 -8.38
CA THR A 140 22.43 9.70 -8.24
C THR A 140 23.10 10.65 -7.23
N GLY A 141 23.19 11.95 -7.55
CA GLY A 141 23.82 12.94 -6.66
C GLY A 141 23.08 13.06 -5.32
N ILE A 142 23.44 14.04 -4.47
CA ILE A 142 22.79 14.24 -3.16
C ILE A 142 21.25 14.38 -3.29
N ALA A 143 20.78 14.93 -4.41
CA ALA A 143 19.37 15.03 -4.78
C ALA A 143 18.72 13.71 -5.29
N GLY A 144 19.42 12.59 -5.29
CA GLY A 144 18.86 11.25 -5.52
C GLY A 144 19.03 10.32 -4.31
N LEU A 145 19.81 10.73 -3.31
CA LEU A 145 19.94 10.05 -2.02
C LEU A 145 18.68 10.16 -1.14
N HIS A 146 17.65 10.89 -1.58
CA HIS A 146 16.35 10.76 -0.96
C HIS A 146 15.82 9.35 -1.24
N GLY A 147 15.55 8.58 -0.17
CA GLY A 147 14.76 7.37 -0.32
C GLY A 147 13.30 7.70 -0.64
N ILE A 148 12.40 6.81 -0.27
CA ILE A 148 10.96 6.99 -0.43
C ILE A 148 10.47 8.19 0.41
N ARG A 149 9.67 9.07 -0.18
CA ARG A 149 9.08 10.22 0.55
C ARG A 149 7.92 9.74 1.41
N ILE A 150 7.80 10.21 2.65
CA ILE A 150 6.69 9.83 3.54
C ILE A 150 5.32 10.24 2.93
N LYS A 151 5.26 11.41 2.28
CA LYS A 151 4.09 11.95 1.59
C LYS A 151 4.48 12.52 0.23
N GLN A 152 3.70 12.21 -0.81
CA GLN A 152 3.88 12.72 -2.17
C GLN A 152 2.50 12.93 -2.81
N GLY A 153 2.05 14.19 -2.87
CA GLY A 153 0.68 14.51 -3.27
C GLY A 153 -0.34 13.81 -2.37
N LYS A 154 -1.25 13.04 -2.96
CA LYS A 154 -2.25 12.21 -2.25
C LYS A 154 -1.66 10.91 -1.69
N ILE A 155 -0.47 10.48 -2.12
CA ILE A 155 0.12 9.21 -1.68
C ILE A 155 0.83 9.40 -0.34
N ILE A 156 0.47 8.58 0.64
CA ILE A 156 1.06 8.54 1.99
C ILE A 156 1.63 7.16 2.31
N ARG A 157 2.63 7.12 3.19
CA ARG A 157 3.35 5.90 3.61
C ARG A 157 3.37 5.77 5.12
N PRO A 158 2.24 5.38 5.73
CA PRO A 158 2.07 5.45 7.17
C PRO A 158 2.86 4.37 7.93
N LEU A 159 3.44 3.37 7.23
CA LEU A 159 4.31 2.36 7.82
C LEU A 159 5.81 2.67 7.77
N LEU A 160 6.23 3.83 7.23
CA LEU A 160 7.65 4.15 7.04
C LEU A 160 8.45 4.32 8.35
N PHE A 161 7.79 4.26 9.51
CA PHE A 161 8.43 4.23 10.83
C PHE A 161 8.78 2.82 11.31
N ALA A 162 8.20 1.78 10.71
CA ALA A 162 8.31 0.40 11.16
C ALA A 162 9.40 -0.33 10.39
N LEU A 163 10.20 -1.14 11.08
CA LEU A 163 11.06 -2.12 10.42
C LEU A 163 10.25 -3.37 10.05
N LYS A 164 10.72 -4.15 9.08
CA LYS A 164 10.11 -5.42 8.70
C LYS A 164 9.90 -6.35 9.90
N LYS A 165 10.90 -6.43 10.78
CA LYS A 165 10.81 -7.20 12.04
C LYS A 165 9.70 -6.73 12.98
N ASP A 166 9.36 -5.44 12.99
CA ASP A 166 8.29 -4.91 13.83
C ASP A 166 6.91 -5.32 13.27
N ILE A 167 6.80 -5.39 11.94
CA ILE A 167 5.63 -5.89 11.23
C ILE A 167 5.45 -7.39 11.51
N GLU A 168 6.51 -8.19 11.38
CA GLU A 168 6.51 -9.63 11.68
C GLU A 168 6.13 -9.93 13.14
N ALA A 169 6.72 -9.18 14.08
CA ALA A 169 6.38 -9.29 15.49
C ALA A 169 4.90 -8.97 15.73
N PHE A 170 4.37 -7.92 15.11
CA PHE A 170 2.98 -7.53 15.24
C PHE A 170 2.02 -8.60 14.69
N VAL A 171 2.35 -9.23 13.56
CA VAL A 171 1.58 -10.36 13.00
C VAL A 171 1.52 -11.51 13.98
N THR A 172 2.67 -11.89 14.54
CA THR A 172 2.79 -13.00 15.50
C THR A 172 2.01 -12.73 16.78
N GLU A 173 2.17 -11.53 17.36
CA GLU A 173 1.49 -11.13 18.61
C GLU A 173 -0.03 -11.06 18.49
N ASN A 174 -0.54 -10.78 17.29
CA ASN A 174 -1.97 -10.53 17.05
C ASN A 174 -2.67 -11.66 16.30
N MET A 175 -1.96 -12.76 16.02
CA MET A 175 -2.46 -13.90 15.24
C MET A 175 -3.14 -13.45 13.94
N LEU A 176 -2.50 -12.52 13.24
CA LEU A 176 -2.94 -12.13 11.90
C LEU A 176 -2.56 -13.27 10.96
N ALA A 177 -3.57 -13.95 10.43
CA ALA A 177 -3.44 -15.05 9.47
C ALA A 177 -3.17 -14.51 8.06
#